data_AF-A0A0G4LEW0-F1
#
_entry.id   AF-A0A0G4LEW0-F1
#
_cell.length_a   1.000
_cell.length_b   1.000
_cell.length_c   1.000
_cell.angle_alpha   90.00
_cell.angle_beta   90.00
_cell.angle_gamma   90.00
#
_symmetry.space_group_name_H-M   'P 1'
#
loop_
_entity.id
_entity.type
_entity.pdbx_description
1 polymer ?
#
loop_
_entity_poly.entity_id
_entity_poly.type
_entity_poly.pdbx_seq_one_letter_code
_entity_poly.pdbx_strand_id
1 'polypeptide(L)'
;MSMSTSKPQAGGQVPVQLAGTGDAGVICELVEDGVEVEGKALREGGGMMRAEGCIAFARRFSLKVVTIADLVAYLEKTEGKVEVNGA
;
A
#
# COMPACT_ATOMS: atom_id res chain seq x y z
N MET A 1 39.97 11.82 2.05
CA MET A 1 39.03 10.69 2.14
C MET A 1 37.81 11.07 1.33
N SER A 2 37.67 10.55 0.11
CA SER A 2 36.50 10.79 -0.74
C SER A 2 35.41 9.81 -0.31
N MET A 3 34.31 10.30 0.26
CA MET A 3 33.13 9.47 0.43
C MET A 3 32.53 9.27 -0.95
N SER A 4 32.80 8.11 -1.55
CA SER A 4 32.06 7.61 -2.69
C SER A 4 30.61 7.42 -2.25
N THR A 5 29.74 8.36 -2.60
CA THR A 5 28.30 8.14 -2.62
C THR A 5 28.00 7.21 -3.79
N SER A 6 28.21 5.90 -3.59
CA SER A 6 27.69 4.92 -4.51
C SER A 6 26.18 5.12 -4.58
N LYS A 7 25.66 5.34 -5.80
CA LYS A 7 24.22 5.29 -6.08
C LYS A 7 23.66 4.05 -5.38
N PRO A 8 22.58 4.13 -4.58
CA PRO A 8 21.97 2.94 -4.03
C PRO A 8 21.69 2.00 -5.20
N GLN A 9 22.10 0.74 -5.07
CA GLN A 9 21.78 -0.26 -6.07
C GLN A 9 20.26 -0.27 -6.25
N ALA A 10 19.81 -0.37 -7.50
CA ALA A 10 18.40 -0.43 -7.87
C ALA A 10 17.76 -1.72 -7.34
N GLY A 11 17.53 -1.79 -6.02
CA GLY A 11 16.57 -2.70 -5.41
C GLY A 11 15.18 -2.11 -5.57
N GLY A 12 14.20 -2.94 -5.92
CA GLY A 12 12.82 -2.49 -6.14
C GLY A 12 12.32 -1.65 -4.96
N GLN A 13 11.96 -0.40 -5.24
CA GLN A 13 11.59 0.56 -4.20
C GLN A 13 10.14 0.34 -3.75
N VAL A 14 9.94 0.19 -2.44
CA VAL A 14 8.61 0.17 -1.79
C VAL A 14 8.26 1.56 -1.22
N PRO A 15 6.99 1.85 -0.84
CA PRO A 15 6.57 3.21 -0.44
C PRO A 15 7.43 3.88 0.65
N VAL A 16 7.94 3.12 1.62
CA VAL A 16 8.79 3.66 2.70
C VAL A 16 10.16 4.14 2.21
N GLN A 17 10.71 3.47 1.21
CA GLN A 17 11.97 3.86 0.57
C GLN A 17 11.74 5.10 -0.31
N LEU A 18 10.63 5.14 -1.06
CA LEU A 18 10.23 6.32 -1.85
C LEU A 18 10.04 7.57 -1.00
N ALA A 19 9.52 7.40 0.22
CA ALA A 19 9.32 8.49 1.17
C ALA A 19 10.61 8.89 1.93
N GLY A 20 11.69 8.12 1.80
CA GLY A 20 12.93 8.32 2.57
C GLY A 20 12.76 8.06 4.07
N THR A 21 11.73 7.30 4.47
CA THR A 21 11.36 7.08 5.88
C THR A 21 11.93 5.79 6.47
N GLY A 22 12.64 4.98 5.67
CA GLY A 22 13.35 3.77 6.10
C GLY A 22 12.97 2.54 5.27
N ASP A 23 13.23 1.35 5.83
CA ASP A 23 13.10 0.07 5.13
C ASP A 23 11.93 -0.81 5.63
N ALA A 24 11.08 -0.28 6.52
CA ALA A 24 9.98 -1.05 7.12
C ALA A 24 8.63 -0.33 7.02
N GLY A 25 7.62 -1.02 6.49
CA GLY A 25 6.23 -0.59 6.46
C GLY A 25 5.32 -1.55 7.23
N VAL A 26 4.11 -1.08 7.59
CA VAL A 26 3.09 -1.90 8.26
C VAL A 26 1.84 -1.93 7.39
N ILE A 27 1.26 -3.12 7.23
CA ILE A 27 0.04 -3.35 6.45
C ILE A 27 -0.96 -4.18 7.25
N CYS A 28 -2.24 -3.94 6.98
CA CYS A 28 -3.35 -4.78 7.39
C CYS A 28 -4.51 -4.51 6.41
N GLU A 29 -5.30 -5.54 6.10
CA GLU A 29 -6.38 -5.44 5.14
C GLU A 29 -7.56 -4.62 5.69
N LEU A 30 -8.18 -3.82 4.81
CA LEU A 30 -9.44 -3.16 5.12
C LEU A 30 -10.60 -4.14 4.95
N VAL A 31 -11.41 -4.26 6.00
CA VAL A 31 -12.58 -5.13 6.05
C VAL A 31 -13.87 -4.33 6.10
N GLU A 32 -14.95 -4.97 5.67
CA GLU A 32 -16.31 -4.54 5.94
C GLU A 32 -16.81 -5.36 7.14
N ASP A 33 -16.92 -4.73 8.31
CA ASP A 33 -17.25 -5.44 9.54
C ASP A 33 -18.71 -5.95 9.59
N GLY A 34 -19.53 -5.61 8.59
CA GLY A 34 -20.96 -5.89 8.59
C GLY A 34 -21.74 -5.06 9.61
N VAL A 35 -22.99 -5.44 9.86
CA VAL A 35 -23.90 -4.76 10.78
C VAL A 35 -23.92 -5.49 12.12
N GLU A 36 -23.87 -4.75 13.22
CA GLU A 36 -23.99 -5.29 14.57
C GLU A 36 -25.38 -5.89 14.82
N VAL A 37 -25.43 -7.03 15.51
CA VAL A 37 -26.69 -7.64 15.95
C VAL A 37 -26.88 -7.41 17.45
N GLU A 38 -27.86 -6.58 17.80
CA GLU A 38 -28.08 -6.15 19.19
C GLU A 38 -28.24 -7.34 20.16
N GLY A 39 -27.55 -7.26 21.29
CA GLY A 39 -27.55 -8.30 22.33
C GLY A 39 -26.81 -9.58 21.96
N LYS A 40 -26.10 -9.63 20.82
CA LYS A 40 -25.31 -10.79 20.38
C LYS A 40 -23.88 -10.38 20.05
N ALA A 41 -22.92 -11.24 20.37
CA ALA A 41 -21.54 -11.11 19.92
C ALA A 41 -21.40 -11.55 18.45
N LEU A 42 -22.14 -10.88 17.55
CA LEU A 42 -22.25 -11.22 16.13
C LEU A 42 -22.33 -9.95 15.28
N ARG A 43 -21.70 -10.00 14.10
CA ARG A 43 -21.93 -9.05 13.01
C ARG A 43 -22.36 -9.79 11.76
N GLU A 44 -23.39 -9.30 11.08
CA GLU A 44 -23.96 -9.91 9.88
C GLU A 44 -23.53 -9.17 8.61
N GLY A 45 -23.28 -9.93 7.53
CA GLY A 45 -22.91 -9.36 6.23
C GLY A 45 -21.50 -8.79 6.13
N GLY A 46 -20.56 -9.27 6.96
CA GLY A 46 -19.16 -8.86 6.88
C GLY A 46 -18.45 -9.40 5.62
N GLY A 47 -17.32 -8.78 5.27
CA GLY A 47 -16.54 -9.12 4.09
C GLY A 47 -15.24 -8.33 3.95
N MET A 48 -14.64 -8.39 2.76
CA MET A 48 -13.46 -7.58 2.42
C MET A 48 -13.91 -6.32 1.72
N MET A 49 -13.38 -5.18 2.14
CA MET A 49 -13.65 -3.91 1.47
C MET A 49 -13.10 -3.96 0.04
N ARG A 50 -13.92 -3.52 -0.92
CA ARG A 50 -13.56 -3.47 -2.34
C ARG A 50 -13.25 -2.05 -2.80
N ALA A 51 -12.80 -1.89 -4.04
CA ALA A 51 -12.20 -0.66 -4.57
C ALA A 51 -12.97 0.62 -4.21
N GLU A 52 -14.28 0.68 -4.45
CA GLU A 52 -15.10 1.86 -4.14
C GLU A 52 -15.19 2.13 -2.63
N GLY A 53 -15.33 1.07 -1.83
CA GLY A 53 -15.29 1.13 -0.36
C GLY A 53 -13.95 1.67 0.14
N CYS A 54 -12.83 1.18 -0.41
CA CYS A 54 -11.49 1.65 -0.05
C CYS A 54 -11.30 3.14 -0.37
N ILE A 55 -11.82 3.60 -1.53
CA ILE A 55 -11.77 5.01 -1.92
C ILE A 55 -12.61 5.87 -0.97
N ALA A 56 -13.82 5.43 -0.65
CA ALA A 56 -14.70 6.12 0.30
C ALA A 56 -14.08 6.19 1.70
N PHE A 57 -13.49 5.09 2.18
CA PHE A 57 -12.76 5.03 3.44
C PHE A 57 -11.59 6.01 3.45
N ALA A 58 -10.75 5.99 2.42
CA ALA A 58 -9.61 6.90 2.31
C ALA A 58 -10.05 8.37 2.35
N ARG A 59 -11.13 8.74 1.64
CA ARG A 59 -11.70 10.09 1.70
C ARG A 59 -12.21 10.46 3.09
N ARG A 60 -12.95 9.56 3.73
CA ARG A 60 -13.48 9.76 5.09
C ARG A 60 -12.38 10.06 6.11
N PHE A 61 -11.24 9.36 6.00
CA PHE A 61 -10.11 9.50 6.92
C PHE A 61 -8.97 10.37 6.37
N SER A 62 -9.19 11.08 5.25
CA SER A 62 -8.19 11.96 4.62
C SER A 62 -6.86 11.27 4.31
N LEU A 63 -6.91 10.00 3.91
CA LEU A 63 -5.79 9.20 3.45
C LEU A 63 -5.64 9.28 1.93
N LYS A 64 -4.41 9.15 1.43
CA LYS A 64 -4.17 8.89 0.01
C LYS A 64 -4.44 7.42 -0.29
N VAL A 65 -5.03 7.16 -1.44
CA VAL A 65 -5.28 5.81 -1.98
C VAL A 65 -4.69 5.74 -3.37
N VAL A 66 -4.01 4.64 -3.66
CA VAL A 66 -3.35 4.38 -4.94
C VAL A 66 -3.46 2.89 -5.25
N THR A 67 -3.36 2.52 -6.53
CA THR A 67 -3.28 1.12 -6.92
C THR A 67 -1.82 0.66 -6.96
N ILE A 68 -1.59 -0.65 -6.80
CA ILE A 68 -0.26 -1.23 -7.02
C ILE A 68 0.19 -0.99 -8.47
N ALA A 69 -0.74 -1.02 -9.43
CA ALA A 69 -0.46 -0.77 -10.84
C ALA A 69 0.09 0.65 -11.09
N ASP A 70 -0.50 1.68 -10.46
CA ASP A 70 0.01 3.04 -10.56
C ASP A 70 1.38 3.20 -9.90
N LEU A 71 1.63 2.49 -8.79
CA LEU A 71 2.93 2.47 -8.15
C LEU A 71 4.00 1.82 -9.04
N VAL A 72 3.69 0.69 -9.68
CA VAL A 72 4.57 0.05 -10.67
C VAL A 72 4.85 0.99 -11.83
N ALA A 73 3.81 1.61 -12.41
CA ALA A 73 3.98 2.57 -13.51
C ALA A 73 4.85 3.78 -13.12
N TYR A 74 4.73 4.24 -11.87
CA TYR A 74 5.62 5.28 -11.34
C TYR A 74 7.07 4.81 -11.26
N LEU A 75 7.32 3.62 -10.69
CA LEU A 75 8.66 3.05 -10.57
C LEU A 75 9.31 2.82 -11.94
N GLU A 76 8.56 2.29 -12.90
CA GLU A 76 9.07 2.08 -14.26
C GLU A 76 9.51 3.37 -14.94
N LYS A 77 8.82 4.48 -14.65
CA LYS A 77 9.15 5.81 -15.16
C LYS A 77 10.40 6.40 -14.49
N THR A 78 10.61 6.15 -13.21
CA THR A 78 11.68 6.82 -12.43
C THR A 78 12.95 5.98 -12.31
N GLU A 79 12.83 4.66 -12.23
CA GLU A 79 13.92 3.73 -11.95
C GLU A 79 14.16 2.71 -13.09
N GLY A 80 13.26 2.62 -14.06
CA GLY A 80 13.29 1.63 -15.14
C GLY A 80 12.48 0.38 -14.82
N LYS A 81 12.47 -0.60 -15.74
CA LYS A 81 11.57 -1.77 -15.65
C LYS A 81 11.69 -2.50 -14.31
N VAL A 82 10.54 -2.74 -13.69
CA VAL A 82 10.44 -3.52 -12.45
C VAL A 82 10.47 -4.99 -12.82
N GLU A 83 11.48 -5.71 -12.32
CA GLU A 83 11.52 -7.17 -12.43
C GLU A 83 10.39 -7.79 -11.58
N VAL A 84 9.68 -8.76 -12.15
CA VAL A 84 8.58 -9.44 -11.45
C VAL A 84 9.17 -10.48 -10.51
N ASN A 85 8.97 -10.28 -9.21
CA ASN A 85 9.32 -11.31 -8.22
C ASN A 85 8.32 -12.46 -8.28
N GLY A 86 8.82 -13.69 -8.41
CA GLY A 86 8.02 -14.93 -8.31
C GLY A 86 7.45 -15.48 -9.62
N ALA A 87 8.04 -15.14 -10.76
CA ALA A 87 7.80 -15.81 -12.05
C ALA A 87 8.46 -17.19 -12.12
#